data_AF-A0A9K3DFB8-F1
#
_entry.id   AF-A0A9K3DFB8-F1
#
_cell.length_a   1.000
_cell.length_b   1.000
_cell.length_c   1.000
_cell.angle_alpha   90.00
_cell.angle_beta   90.00
_cell.angle_gamma   90.00
#
_symmetry.space_group_name_H-M   'P 1'
#
loop_
_entity.id
_entity.type
_entity.pdbx_description
1 polymer ?
#
loop_
_entity_poly.entity_id
_entity_poly.type
_entity_poly.pdbx_seq_one_letter_code
_entity_poly.pdbx_strand_id
1 'polypeptide(L)'
;MMPILTNDKCAGFFSAYANLKDLTIKNCRMVGGLDGFNICHAGLTSLTLEDGPEDVNVNVDTPQLKNLNIKQWRRIHLISTPNLSSLHYKYLSYNYYEDEDDDLLQLSTDLLHLEKANICINYKFEKNGAAHKIVCLLQQLHSVKSLTLNLELVKHLSSHVELISHQPSPFANLKSLKIYPVCVTQPKVTMSNEVKNYLLDSSPDVILTMVSYEIEAVMNVASARNLMRELQVLLDQWKECCETNTVHVKQDKAPMKSRFHERMTRIESYWKDLNEPFQKGSKNTRRIISMLREIKGLLKKLPGSHNAKLQARFSGLLRPRVSWII
;
A
#
# COMPACT_ATOMS: atom_id res chain seq x y z
N MET A 1 -10.91 25.22 -16.64
CA MET A 1 -12.22 24.77 -16.12
C MET A 1 -12.89 23.99 -17.23
N MET A 2 -13.03 22.68 -17.06
CA MET A 2 -13.92 21.84 -17.88
C MET A 2 -14.86 21.11 -16.92
N PRO A 3 -16.18 21.12 -17.17
CA PRO A 3 -17.13 20.39 -16.35
C PRO A 3 -17.00 18.91 -16.66
N ILE A 4 -16.83 18.07 -15.63
CA ILE A 4 -16.94 16.63 -15.79
C ILE A 4 -18.43 16.31 -15.78
N LEU A 5 -18.94 15.95 -16.96
CA LEU A 5 -20.30 15.45 -17.18
C LEU A 5 -20.50 14.14 -16.42
N THR A 6 -21.45 14.14 -15.51
CA THR A 6 -22.10 12.97 -14.95
C THR A 6 -23.04 12.36 -15.99
N ASN A 7 -22.73 11.17 -16.50
CA ASN A 7 -23.72 10.19 -16.95
C ASN A 7 -23.01 8.91 -17.43
N ASP A 8 -22.76 7.97 -16.52
CA ASP A 8 -23.23 6.57 -16.59
C ASP A 8 -22.70 5.81 -15.37
N LYS A 9 -23.53 4.98 -14.73
CA LYS A 9 -23.22 4.35 -13.43
C LYS A 9 -22.13 3.27 -13.46
N CYS A 10 -21.55 2.95 -14.63
CA CYS A 10 -20.51 1.91 -14.76
C CYS A 10 -19.33 2.28 -15.66
N ALA A 11 -19.28 3.48 -16.26
CA ALA A 11 -18.13 3.89 -17.07
C ALA A 11 -17.02 4.39 -16.15
N GLY A 12 -16.31 3.46 -15.48
CA GLY A 12 -15.12 3.79 -14.71
C GLY A 12 -14.15 4.60 -15.56
N PHE A 13 -13.37 5.51 -14.96
CA PHE A 13 -12.39 6.36 -15.66
C PHE A 13 -11.48 5.58 -16.63
N PHE A 14 -11.26 4.30 -16.34
CA PHE A 14 -10.41 3.39 -17.09
C PHE A 14 -11.11 2.66 -18.25
N SER A 15 -12.44 2.78 -18.38
CA SER A 15 -13.25 2.12 -19.42
C SER A 15 -12.89 2.56 -20.85
N ALA A 16 -12.35 3.77 -21.02
CA ALA A 16 -11.89 4.28 -22.31
C ALA A 16 -10.68 3.50 -22.88
N TYR A 17 -9.99 2.72 -22.05
CA TYR A 17 -8.75 2.03 -22.43
C TYR A 17 -8.99 0.55 -22.68
N ALA A 18 -9.65 0.19 -23.79
CA ALA A 18 -10.09 -1.19 -24.08
C ALA A 18 -9.03 -2.30 -23.93
N ASN A 19 -7.74 -1.97 -24.10
CA ASN A 19 -6.63 -2.92 -23.99
C ASN A 19 -5.92 -2.91 -22.62
N LEU A 20 -6.45 -2.20 -21.62
CA LEU A 20 -5.85 -2.08 -20.29
C LEU A 20 -5.87 -3.43 -19.55
N LYS A 21 -4.68 -4.00 -19.32
CA LYS A 21 -4.48 -5.26 -18.59
C LYS A 21 -3.90 -5.08 -17.20
N ASP A 22 -3.07 -4.07 -17.03
CA ASP A 22 -2.33 -3.77 -15.81
C ASP A 22 -2.57 -2.32 -15.39
N LEU A 23 -3.06 -2.13 -14.17
CA LEU A 23 -3.29 -0.81 -13.59
C LEU A 23 -2.53 -0.72 -12.27
N THR A 24 -1.68 0.30 -12.14
CA THR A 24 -1.04 0.64 -10.88
C THR A 24 -1.43 2.06 -10.50
N ILE A 25 -2.13 2.19 -9.38
CA ILE A 25 -2.44 3.47 -8.76
C ILE A 25 -1.57 3.57 -7.52
N LYS A 26 -0.65 4.53 -7.50
CA LYS A 26 0.27 4.74 -6.39
C LYS A 26 0.28 6.19 -5.98
N ASN A 27 0.17 6.46 -4.68
CA ASN A 27 0.41 7.77 -4.09
C ASN A 27 -0.54 8.87 -4.63
N CYS A 28 -1.78 8.51 -4.93
CA CYS A 28 -2.75 9.41 -5.54
C CYS A 28 -3.45 10.29 -4.48
N ARG A 29 -3.84 11.51 -4.87
CA ARG A 29 -4.74 12.36 -4.08
C ARG A 29 -6.00 12.56 -4.92
N MET A 30 -7.15 12.31 -4.32
CA MET A 30 -8.43 12.70 -4.91
C MET A 30 -8.69 14.16 -4.59
N VAL A 31 -9.10 14.93 -5.60
CA VAL A 31 -9.41 16.36 -5.49
C VAL A 31 -10.90 16.52 -5.72
N GLY A 32 -11.56 17.33 -4.91
CA GLY A 32 -12.98 17.69 -5.12
C GLY A 32 -14.00 16.95 -4.24
N GLY A 33 -13.62 16.46 -3.05
CA GLY A 33 -14.58 15.92 -2.07
C GLY A 33 -15.30 14.64 -2.51
N LEU A 34 -14.66 13.82 -3.36
CA LEU A 34 -15.19 12.52 -3.75
C LEU A 34 -15.03 11.54 -2.58
N ASP A 35 -16.13 10.99 -2.10
CA ASP A 35 -16.17 9.96 -1.04
C ASP A 35 -15.67 8.59 -1.52
N GLY A 36 -15.51 8.41 -2.83
CA GLY A 36 -15.01 7.17 -3.42
C GLY A 36 -14.89 7.19 -4.93
N PHE A 37 -14.34 6.12 -5.50
CA PHE A 37 -14.33 5.88 -6.95
C PHE A 37 -14.38 4.38 -7.29
N ASN A 38 -14.86 4.10 -8.50
CA ASN A 38 -15.00 2.74 -9.01
C ASN A 38 -13.89 2.42 -10.03
N ILE A 39 -13.27 1.26 -9.86
CA ILE A 39 -12.37 0.64 -10.83
C ILE A 39 -13.15 -0.46 -11.52
N CYS A 40 -13.68 -0.15 -12.71
CA CYS A 40 -14.44 -1.06 -13.55
C CYS A 40 -13.76 -1.17 -14.91
N HIS A 41 -13.31 -2.37 -15.28
CA HIS A 41 -12.69 -2.62 -16.57
C HIS A 41 -12.73 -4.12 -16.94
N ALA A 42 -13.35 -4.42 -18.08
CA ALA A 42 -13.58 -5.80 -18.51
C ALA A 42 -12.29 -6.57 -18.83
N GLY A 43 -11.25 -5.89 -19.30
CA GLY A 43 -9.97 -6.51 -19.69
C GLY A 43 -8.88 -6.48 -18.61
N LEU A 44 -9.15 -5.90 -17.44
CA LEU A 44 -8.12 -5.70 -16.41
C LEU A 44 -7.81 -7.02 -15.71
N THR A 45 -6.55 -7.44 -15.77
CA THR A 45 -6.07 -8.71 -15.19
C THR A 45 -5.20 -8.54 -13.95
N SER A 46 -4.62 -7.34 -13.76
CA SER A 46 -3.72 -7.03 -12.66
C SER A 46 -3.97 -5.62 -12.13
N LEU A 47 -4.16 -5.50 -10.82
CA LEU A 47 -4.39 -4.23 -10.14
C LEU A 47 -3.43 -4.09 -8.96
N THR A 48 -2.72 -2.96 -8.92
CA THR A 48 -1.92 -2.55 -7.76
C THR A 48 -2.43 -1.21 -7.22
N LEU A 49 -2.79 -1.21 -5.94
CA LEU A 49 -3.19 -0.03 -5.17
C LEU A 49 -2.15 0.16 -4.04
N GLU A 50 -1.37 1.25 -4.10
CA GLU A 50 -0.33 1.55 -3.10
C GLU A 50 -0.39 2.99 -2.58
N ASP A 51 -0.32 3.15 -1.25
CA ASP A 51 -0.29 4.47 -0.57
C ASP A 51 -1.49 5.35 -0.96
N GLY A 52 -2.68 4.86 -0.66
CA GLY A 52 -3.94 5.55 -0.96
C GLY A 52 -4.26 6.69 0.00
N PRO A 53 -5.20 7.57 -0.37
CA PRO A 53 -5.82 8.49 0.59
C PRO A 53 -6.59 7.71 1.66
N GLU A 54 -6.60 8.21 2.91
CA GLU A 54 -7.17 7.50 4.07
C GLU A 54 -8.71 7.45 4.05
N ASP A 55 -9.36 8.43 3.42
CA ASP A 55 -10.82 8.65 3.55
C ASP A 55 -11.63 8.31 2.29
N VAL A 56 -11.04 7.63 1.31
CA VAL A 56 -11.68 7.39 0.01
C VAL A 56 -12.03 5.92 -0.16
N ASN A 57 -13.31 5.65 -0.42
CA ASN A 57 -13.78 4.30 -0.75
C ASN A 57 -13.35 3.90 -2.17
N VAL A 58 -12.85 2.68 -2.33
CA VAL A 58 -12.51 2.14 -3.65
C VAL A 58 -13.30 0.89 -3.91
N ASN A 59 -14.15 0.94 -4.92
CA ASN A 59 -14.92 -0.20 -5.37
C ASN A 59 -14.22 -0.84 -6.57
N VAL A 60 -13.99 -2.15 -6.53
CA VAL A 60 -13.36 -2.89 -7.62
C VAL A 60 -14.35 -3.89 -8.20
N ASP A 61 -14.71 -3.69 -9.47
CA ASP A 61 -15.60 -4.55 -10.24
C ASP A 61 -14.90 -4.88 -11.57
N THR A 62 -14.05 -5.90 -11.53
CA THR A 62 -13.16 -6.26 -12.64
C THR A 62 -13.19 -7.79 -12.81
N PRO A 63 -14.12 -8.31 -13.63
CA PRO A 63 -14.40 -9.75 -13.67
C PRO A 63 -13.24 -10.61 -14.16
N GLN A 64 -12.29 -10.02 -14.90
CA GLN A 64 -11.10 -10.71 -15.41
C GLN A 64 -9.87 -10.55 -14.50
N LEU A 65 -10.01 -9.90 -13.34
CA LEU A 65 -8.90 -9.64 -12.43
C LEU A 65 -8.36 -10.95 -11.86
N LYS A 66 -7.06 -11.19 -12.06
CA LYS A 66 -6.35 -12.38 -11.57
C LYS A 66 -5.40 -12.04 -10.43
N ASN A 67 -4.79 -10.85 -10.47
CA ASN A 67 -3.80 -10.41 -9.50
C ASN A 67 -4.22 -9.09 -8.85
N LEU A 68 -4.29 -9.09 -7.52
CA LEU A 68 -4.58 -7.89 -6.73
C LEU A 68 -3.49 -7.67 -5.69
N ASN A 69 -2.90 -6.48 -5.70
CA ASN A 69 -1.88 -6.06 -4.74
C ASN A 69 -2.31 -4.75 -4.09
N ILE A 70 -2.58 -4.80 -2.80
CA ILE A 70 -3.04 -3.68 -1.99
C ILE A 70 -2.02 -3.43 -0.90
N LYS A 71 -1.50 -2.21 -0.83
CA LYS A 71 -0.53 -1.78 0.18
C LYS A 71 -0.91 -0.41 0.74
N GLN A 72 -1.06 -0.32 2.06
CA GLN A 72 -1.35 0.94 2.75
C GLN A 72 -2.53 1.70 2.12
N TRP A 73 -3.64 0.98 1.94
CA TRP A 73 -4.85 1.53 1.36
C TRP A 73 -6.04 1.01 2.17
N ARG A 74 -6.94 1.92 2.55
CA ARG A 74 -8.12 1.65 3.38
C ARG A 74 -9.39 1.60 2.54
N ARG A 75 -10.49 1.06 3.10
CA ARG A 75 -11.84 1.16 2.52
C ARG A 75 -11.93 0.65 1.08
N ILE A 76 -11.35 -0.52 0.84
CA ILE A 76 -11.43 -1.20 -0.46
C ILE A 76 -12.54 -2.25 -0.39
N HIS A 77 -13.44 -2.19 -1.36
CA HIS A 77 -14.56 -3.11 -1.52
C HIS A 77 -14.39 -3.86 -2.83
N LEU A 78 -14.20 -5.19 -2.75
CA LEU A 78 -14.19 -6.05 -3.93
C LEU A 78 -15.63 -6.46 -4.23
N ILE A 79 -16.21 -5.83 -5.25
CA ILE A 79 -17.60 -6.05 -5.65
C ILE A 79 -17.69 -7.33 -6.46
N SER A 80 -16.97 -7.41 -7.58
CA SER A 80 -16.99 -8.58 -8.47
C SER A 80 -15.60 -8.85 -9.03
N THR A 81 -14.92 -9.81 -8.42
CA THR A 81 -13.61 -10.30 -8.86
C THR A 81 -13.58 -11.83 -8.80
N PRO A 82 -14.51 -12.53 -9.50
CA PRO A 82 -14.67 -13.97 -9.36
C PRO A 82 -13.41 -14.75 -9.72
N ASN A 83 -12.65 -14.28 -10.71
CA ASN A 83 -11.45 -14.97 -11.22
C ASN A 83 -10.15 -14.62 -10.49
N LEU A 84 -10.23 -13.99 -9.32
CA LEU A 84 -9.05 -13.57 -8.56
C LEU A 84 -8.27 -14.80 -8.09
N SER A 85 -7.06 -14.99 -8.62
CA SER A 85 -6.21 -16.13 -8.30
C SER A 85 -5.09 -15.80 -7.30
N SER A 86 -4.70 -14.52 -7.20
CA SER A 86 -3.64 -14.06 -6.30
C SER A 86 -4.01 -12.74 -5.61
N LEU A 87 -3.98 -12.75 -4.28
CA LEU A 87 -4.19 -11.59 -3.42
C LEU A 87 -2.94 -11.30 -2.58
N HIS A 88 -2.48 -10.06 -2.61
CA HIS A 88 -1.50 -9.54 -1.67
C HIS A 88 -2.09 -8.32 -0.97
N TYR A 89 -2.35 -8.44 0.33
CA TYR A 89 -2.92 -7.39 1.15
C TYR A 89 -1.98 -7.05 2.29
N LYS A 90 -1.46 -5.82 2.28
CA LYS A 90 -0.53 -5.31 3.30
C LYS A 90 -1.04 -4.00 3.89
N TYR A 91 -1.38 -4.05 5.17
CA TYR A 91 -1.84 -2.91 5.93
C TYR A 91 -1.07 -2.81 7.24
N LEU A 92 -0.42 -1.66 7.48
CA LEU A 92 0.34 -1.43 8.71
C LEU A 92 -0.19 -0.16 9.35
N SER A 93 -0.84 -0.30 10.50
CA SER A 93 -1.35 0.85 11.24
C SER A 93 -0.18 1.60 11.90
N TYR A 94 0.02 2.85 11.50
CA TYR A 94 1.11 3.71 12.00
C TYR A 94 0.64 4.85 12.90
N ASN A 95 -0.65 5.18 12.90
CA ASN A 95 -1.19 6.37 13.56
C ASN A 95 -1.75 6.07 14.95
N TYR A 96 -1.60 7.04 15.84
CA TYR A 96 -1.97 7.01 17.27
C TYR A 96 -3.36 7.59 17.54
N TYR A 97 -3.96 8.26 16.56
CA TYR A 97 -5.25 8.91 16.71
C TYR A 97 -6.34 7.93 16.29
N GLU A 98 -7.04 7.47 17.33
CA GLU A 98 -8.34 6.84 17.27
C GLU A 98 -9.31 7.85 16.64
N ASP A 99 -9.94 7.47 15.52
CA ASP A 99 -11.37 7.64 15.32
C ASP A 99 -11.79 6.87 14.06
N GLU A 100 -12.92 6.18 14.22
CA GLU A 100 -13.69 5.40 13.26
C GLU A 100 -13.07 4.16 12.62
N ASP A 101 -13.95 3.22 12.30
CA ASP A 101 -13.72 1.90 11.74
C ASP A 101 -12.55 1.87 10.75
N ASP A 102 -11.42 1.25 11.16
CA ASP A 102 -10.39 0.80 10.23
C ASP A 102 -11.03 -0.31 9.39
N ASP A 103 -11.69 0.08 8.29
CA ASP A 103 -12.28 -0.84 7.35
C ASP A 103 -11.19 -1.56 6.58
N LEU A 104 -10.95 -2.79 7.05
CA LEU A 104 -10.22 -3.81 6.32
C LEU A 104 -10.87 -4.05 4.95
N LEU A 105 -10.13 -4.74 4.10
CA LEU A 105 -10.62 -5.23 2.81
C LEU A 105 -11.99 -5.91 2.97
N GLN A 106 -13.01 -5.35 2.35
CA GLN A 106 -14.34 -5.96 2.29
C GLN A 106 -14.47 -6.78 1.01
N LEU A 107 -14.88 -8.04 1.15
CA LEU A 107 -15.11 -8.95 0.03
C LEU A 107 -16.62 -9.18 -0.08
N SER A 108 -17.22 -8.71 -1.17
CA SER A 108 -18.65 -8.93 -1.46
C SER A 108 -18.91 -10.21 -2.24
N THR A 109 -17.85 -10.85 -2.75
CA THR A 109 -17.94 -12.10 -3.51
C THR A 109 -17.05 -13.16 -2.91
N ASP A 110 -17.50 -14.40 -3.08
CA ASP A 110 -16.75 -15.55 -2.65
C ASP A 110 -15.55 -15.80 -3.59
N LEU A 111 -14.36 -15.97 -3.01
CA LEU A 111 -13.10 -16.01 -3.76
C LEU A 111 -12.72 -17.45 -4.15
N LEU A 112 -13.63 -18.13 -4.83
CA LEU A 112 -13.55 -19.56 -5.16
C LEU A 112 -12.31 -19.95 -6.00
N HIS A 113 -11.74 -19.01 -6.74
CA HIS A 113 -10.58 -19.24 -7.59
C HIS A 113 -9.26 -18.76 -6.98
N LEU A 114 -9.27 -18.26 -5.74
CA LEU A 114 -8.09 -17.71 -5.10
C LEU A 114 -7.13 -18.83 -4.69
N GLU A 115 -5.99 -18.93 -5.38
CA GLU A 115 -4.99 -19.96 -5.11
C GLU A 115 -3.92 -19.48 -4.13
N LYS A 116 -3.60 -18.19 -4.15
CA LYS A 116 -2.52 -17.60 -3.35
C LYS A 116 -2.99 -16.35 -2.62
N ALA A 117 -2.77 -16.31 -1.31
CA ALA A 117 -3.01 -15.13 -0.49
C ALA A 117 -1.78 -14.79 0.35
N ASN A 118 -1.39 -13.51 0.36
CA ASN A 118 -0.42 -12.97 1.29
C ASN A 118 -1.08 -11.84 2.08
N ILE A 119 -1.34 -12.09 3.37
CA ILE A 119 -2.06 -11.20 4.28
C ILE A 119 -1.08 -10.71 5.35
N CYS A 120 -0.82 -9.41 5.33
CA CYS A 120 0.12 -8.75 6.21
C CYS A 120 -0.58 -7.61 6.95
N ILE A 121 -1.07 -7.87 8.15
CA ILE A 121 -1.81 -6.90 8.94
C ILE A 121 -1.08 -6.67 10.26
N ASN A 122 -0.72 -5.43 10.54
CA ASN A 122 -0.11 -5.05 11.81
C ASN A 122 -0.94 -3.96 12.48
N TYR A 123 -1.66 -4.35 13.53
CA TYR A 123 -2.30 -3.44 14.46
C TYR A 123 -1.37 -3.18 15.63
N LYS A 124 -1.12 -1.91 15.94
CA LYS A 124 -0.38 -1.52 17.14
C LYS A 124 -1.22 -1.49 18.40
N PHE A 125 -2.55 -1.50 18.26
CA PHE A 125 -3.49 -1.35 19.37
C PHE A 125 -4.55 -2.46 19.30
N GLU A 126 -4.94 -2.96 20.46
CA GLU A 126 -6.06 -3.88 20.63
C GLU A 126 -7.37 -3.11 20.46
N LYS A 127 -7.74 -2.84 19.19
CA LYS A 127 -9.07 -2.32 18.90
C LYS A 127 -10.08 -3.47 18.95
N ASN A 128 -11.09 -3.33 19.80
CA ASN A 128 -12.25 -4.20 19.84
C ASN A 128 -12.88 -4.26 18.43
N GLY A 129 -13.02 -5.47 17.86
CA GLY A 129 -13.58 -5.71 16.52
C GLY A 129 -12.57 -6.03 15.41
N ALA A 130 -11.29 -5.67 15.56
CA ALA A 130 -10.28 -6.01 14.54
C ALA A 130 -10.08 -7.53 14.40
N ALA A 131 -10.11 -8.26 15.51
CA ALA A 131 -10.03 -9.72 15.53
C ALA A 131 -11.17 -10.37 14.74
N HIS A 132 -12.41 -9.91 14.93
CA HIS A 132 -13.57 -10.37 14.17
C HIS A 132 -13.40 -10.12 12.67
N LYS A 133 -12.99 -8.91 12.26
CA LYS A 133 -12.77 -8.59 10.84
C LYS A 133 -11.66 -9.47 10.24
N ILE A 134 -10.58 -9.78 10.99
CA ILE A 134 -9.54 -10.73 10.56
C ILE A 134 -10.11 -12.13 10.39
N VAL A 135 -10.89 -12.64 11.36
CA VAL A 135 -11.50 -13.97 11.27
C VAL A 135 -12.41 -14.07 10.04
N CYS A 136 -13.29 -13.10 9.83
CA CYS A 136 -14.15 -13.03 8.65
C CYS A 136 -13.33 -13.03 7.34
N LEU A 137 -12.27 -12.23 7.27
CA LEU A 137 -11.38 -12.22 6.12
C LEU A 137 -10.77 -13.61 5.88
N LEU A 138 -10.26 -14.27 6.91
CA LEU A 138 -9.65 -15.61 6.78
C LEU A 138 -10.67 -16.66 6.31
N GLN A 139 -11.92 -16.60 6.78
CA GLN A 139 -12.99 -17.50 6.34
C GLN A 139 -13.31 -17.35 4.84
N GLN A 140 -13.18 -16.13 4.30
CA GLN A 140 -13.39 -15.86 2.88
C GLN A 140 -12.23 -16.35 1.99
N LEU A 141 -11.10 -16.76 2.57
CA LEU A 141 -9.92 -17.29 1.85
C LEU A 141 -9.92 -18.82 1.77
N HIS A 142 -11.08 -19.48 1.85
CA HIS A 142 -11.18 -20.93 2.01
C HIS A 142 -10.62 -21.76 0.83
N SER A 143 -10.52 -21.15 -0.37
CA SER A 143 -10.03 -21.82 -1.59
C SER A 143 -8.50 -21.80 -1.76
N VAL A 144 -7.78 -21.11 -0.87
CA VAL A 144 -6.33 -20.89 -1.03
C VAL A 144 -5.52 -22.18 -0.88
N LYS A 145 -4.54 -22.34 -1.77
CA LYS A 145 -3.55 -23.43 -1.75
C LYS A 145 -2.25 -22.98 -1.09
N SER A 146 -1.93 -21.69 -1.18
CA SER A 146 -0.75 -21.09 -0.55
C SER A 146 -1.13 -19.83 0.21
N LEU A 147 -0.98 -19.88 1.54
CA LEU A 147 -1.27 -18.77 2.43
C LEU A 147 0.03 -18.27 3.07
N THR A 148 0.22 -16.96 3.05
CA THR A 148 1.28 -16.28 3.80
C THR A 148 0.64 -15.31 4.79
N LEU A 149 0.95 -15.45 6.08
CA LEU A 149 0.49 -14.58 7.16
C LEU A 149 1.67 -13.93 7.86
N ASN A 150 1.44 -12.78 8.50
CA ASN A 150 2.41 -12.24 9.43
C ASN A 150 2.22 -12.76 10.87
N LEU A 151 3.31 -12.82 11.63
CA LEU A 151 3.33 -13.34 13.00
C LEU A 151 2.47 -12.52 13.97
N GLU A 152 2.38 -11.21 13.78
CA GLU A 152 1.57 -10.33 14.63
C GLU A 152 0.07 -10.61 14.47
N LEU A 153 -0.37 -11.00 13.27
CA LEU A 153 -1.74 -11.46 13.03
C LEU A 153 -2.01 -12.77 13.79
N VAL A 154 -1.09 -13.73 13.71
CA VAL A 154 -1.19 -14.99 14.46
C VAL A 154 -1.24 -14.73 15.97
N LYS A 155 -0.41 -13.82 16.48
CA LYS A 155 -0.41 -13.42 17.89
C LYS A 155 -1.73 -12.81 18.32
N HIS A 156 -2.34 -11.99 17.44
CA HIS A 156 -3.62 -11.35 17.70
C HIS A 156 -4.79 -12.35 17.70
N LEU A 157 -4.72 -13.41 16.87
CA LEU A 157 -5.67 -14.52 16.96
C LEU A 157 -5.47 -15.32 18.25
N SER A 158 -4.23 -15.55 18.67
CA SER A 158 -3.94 -16.24 19.94
C SER A 158 -4.46 -15.49 21.17
N SER A 159 -4.70 -14.18 21.09
CA SER A 159 -5.30 -13.40 22.18
C SER A 159 -6.83 -13.38 22.13
N HIS A 160 -7.44 -13.92 21.08
CA HIS A 160 -8.90 -13.95 20.85
C HIS A 160 -9.35 -15.34 20.38
N VAL A 161 -8.84 -16.39 21.05
CA VAL A 161 -9.08 -17.79 20.66
C VAL A 161 -10.57 -18.14 20.70
N GLU A 162 -11.34 -17.50 21.57
CA GLU A 162 -12.79 -17.67 21.68
C GLU A 162 -13.54 -17.44 20.36
N LEU A 163 -12.99 -16.64 19.44
CA LEU A 163 -13.58 -16.39 18.12
C LEU A 163 -13.40 -17.55 17.13
N ILE A 164 -12.40 -18.39 17.36
CA ILE A 164 -11.97 -19.44 16.41
C ILE A 164 -12.05 -20.85 16.97
N SER A 165 -12.06 -21.03 18.31
CA SER A 165 -12.01 -22.35 18.96
C SER A 165 -13.15 -23.29 18.59
N HIS A 166 -14.32 -22.74 18.24
CA HIS A 166 -15.50 -23.51 17.85
C HIS A 166 -15.72 -23.56 16.33
N GLN A 167 -14.89 -22.86 15.57
CA GLN A 167 -15.02 -22.78 14.12
C GLN A 167 -14.16 -23.86 13.45
N PRO A 168 -14.67 -24.51 12.39
CA PRO A 168 -13.84 -25.38 11.60
C PRO A 168 -12.75 -24.57 10.91
N SER A 169 -11.63 -25.22 10.59
CA SER A 169 -10.61 -24.60 9.77
C SER A 169 -11.22 -24.19 8.41
N PRO A 170 -11.04 -22.94 7.95
CA PRO A 170 -11.58 -22.53 6.67
C PRO A 170 -10.74 -23.07 5.50
N PHE A 171 -9.56 -23.64 5.75
CA PHE A 171 -8.59 -23.95 4.71
C PHE A 171 -8.59 -25.43 4.35
N ALA A 172 -9.57 -25.87 3.58
CA ALA A 172 -9.69 -27.27 3.15
C ALA A 172 -8.70 -27.68 2.05
N ASN A 173 -8.13 -26.71 1.30
CA ASN A 173 -7.27 -26.97 0.14
C ASN A 173 -5.81 -26.54 0.33
N LEU A 174 -5.41 -26.25 1.57
CA LEU A 174 -4.14 -25.60 1.86
C LEU A 174 -2.97 -26.57 1.73
N LYS A 175 -2.01 -26.22 0.86
CA LYS A 175 -0.79 -27.00 0.65
C LYS A 175 0.43 -26.37 1.34
N SER A 176 0.41 -25.06 1.52
CA SER A 176 1.51 -24.33 2.14
C SER A 176 0.99 -23.17 2.99
N LEU A 177 1.42 -23.14 4.25
CA LEU A 177 1.27 -22.01 5.15
C LEU A 177 2.64 -21.45 5.48
N LYS A 178 2.87 -20.18 5.19
CA LYS A 178 4.08 -19.46 5.57
C LYS A 178 3.73 -18.38 6.58
N ILE A 179 4.46 -18.34 7.69
CA ILE A 179 4.30 -17.31 8.71
C ILE A 179 5.61 -16.56 8.83
N TYR A 180 5.58 -15.24 8.65
CA TYR A 180 6.76 -14.40 8.74
C TYR A 180 6.57 -13.27 9.75
N PRO A 181 7.59 -12.91 10.53
CA PRO A 181 7.48 -11.77 11.43
C PRO A 181 7.54 -10.46 10.64
N VAL A 182 6.74 -9.47 11.00
CA VAL A 182 6.88 -8.12 10.45
C VAL A 182 7.79 -7.28 11.33
N CYS A 183 7.93 -7.56 12.63
CA CYS A 183 8.75 -6.79 13.56
C CYS A 183 9.74 -7.66 14.34
N VAL A 184 11.04 -7.48 14.12
CA VAL A 184 12.08 -8.31 14.79
C VAL A 184 12.31 -8.01 16.26
N THR A 185 11.69 -6.95 16.79
CA THR A 185 11.88 -6.55 18.19
C THR A 185 10.89 -7.22 19.13
N GLN A 186 9.95 -8.02 18.62
CA GLN A 186 8.98 -8.72 19.45
C GLN A 186 9.51 -10.08 19.89
N PRO A 187 9.13 -10.55 21.11
CA PRO A 187 9.57 -11.85 21.61
C PRO A 187 9.11 -12.99 20.70
N LYS A 188 9.77 -14.15 20.82
CA LYS A 188 9.34 -15.39 20.15
C LYS A 188 7.89 -15.68 20.54
N VAL A 189 7.00 -15.64 19.55
CA VAL A 189 5.58 -15.94 19.75
C VAL A 189 5.37 -17.43 19.49
N THR A 190 4.79 -18.12 20.47
CA THR A 190 4.30 -19.48 20.30
C THR A 190 2.86 -19.40 19.82
N MET A 191 2.56 -20.06 18.69
CA MET A 191 1.19 -20.22 18.21
C MET A 191 0.40 -21.09 19.20
N SER A 192 -0.82 -20.69 19.56
CA SER A 192 -1.67 -21.50 20.43
C SER A 192 -2.20 -22.73 19.68
N ASN A 193 -2.66 -23.75 20.40
CA ASN A 193 -3.21 -24.94 19.76
C ASN A 193 -4.51 -24.62 19.01
N GLU A 194 -5.33 -23.73 19.55
CA GLU A 194 -6.59 -23.28 18.95
C GLU A 194 -6.32 -22.59 17.60
N VAL A 195 -5.32 -21.70 17.53
CA VAL A 195 -4.93 -21.06 16.27
C VAL A 195 -4.35 -22.08 15.29
N LYS A 196 -3.52 -23.01 15.77
CA LYS A 196 -2.96 -24.06 14.92
C LYS A 196 -4.05 -24.92 14.31
N ASN A 197 -5.01 -25.35 15.12
CA ASN A 197 -6.15 -26.16 14.71
C ASN A 197 -7.02 -25.41 13.71
N TYR A 198 -7.36 -24.16 14.02
CA TYR A 198 -8.12 -23.30 13.11
C TYR A 198 -7.41 -23.10 11.76
N LEU A 199 -6.08 -23.02 11.72
CA LEU A 199 -5.37 -22.83 10.45
C LEU A 199 -5.13 -24.13 9.67
N LEU A 200 -5.09 -25.30 10.32
CA LEU A 200 -4.53 -26.52 9.73
C LEU A 200 -5.40 -27.78 9.83
N ASP A 201 -6.43 -27.84 10.68
CA ASP A 201 -7.17 -29.10 10.95
C ASP A 201 -7.80 -29.72 9.70
N SER A 202 -8.19 -28.90 8.72
CA SER A 202 -8.77 -29.39 7.46
C SER A 202 -7.73 -29.75 6.40
N SER A 203 -6.43 -29.54 6.65
CA SER A 203 -5.33 -29.79 5.70
C SER A 203 -4.12 -30.43 6.41
N PRO A 204 -4.17 -31.73 6.75
CA PRO A 204 -3.11 -32.41 7.52
C PRO A 204 -1.75 -32.46 6.80
N ASP A 205 -1.74 -32.43 5.45
CA ASP A 205 -0.52 -32.48 4.63
C ASP A 205 0.12 -31.11 4.37
N VAL A 206 -0.34 -30.06 5.05
CA VAL A 206 0.13 -28.69 4.84
C VAL A 206 1.59 -28.52 5.27
N ILE A 207 2.39 -27.88 4.40
CA ILE A 207 3.75 -27.49 4.75
C ILE A 207 3.69 -26.17 5.53
N LEU A 208 3.82 -26.24 6.86
CA LEU A 208 3.98 -25.07 7.72
C LEU A 208 5.44 -24.62 7.75
N THR A 209 5.70 -23.41 7.25
CA THR A 209 7.01 -22.75 7.35
C THR A 209 6.90 -21.54 8.28
N MET A 210 7.59 -21.57 9.42
CA MET A 210 7.78 -20.39 10.25
C MET A 210 9.14 -19.75 9.92
N VAL A 211 9.12 -18.55 9.37
CA VAL A 211 10.33 -17.78 9.08
C VAL A 211 10.79 -17.10 10.37
N SER A 212 12.07 -17.24 10.72
CA SER A 212 12.62 -16.64 11.93
C SER A 212 12.87 -15.13 11.74
N TYR A 213 12.94 -14.40 12.87
CA TYR A 213 13.31 -12.98 12.90
C TYR A 213 14.68 -12.70 12.26
N GLU A 214 15.61 -13.65 12.29
CA GLU A 214 16.96 -13.49 11.74
C GLU A 214 16.96 -13.46 10.20
N ILE A 215 16.22 -14.37 9.57
CA ILE A 215 16.06 -14.41 8.11
C ILE A 215 15.36 -13.13 7.64
N GLU A 216 14.32 -12.71 8.35
CA GLU A 216 13.60 -11.47 8.08
C GLU A 216 14.48 -10.23 8.28
N ALA A 217 15.31 -10.18 9.33
CA ALA A 217 16.23 -9.08 9.54
C ALA A 217 17.18 -8.91 8.36
N VAL A 218 17.69 -10.01 7.78
CA VAL A 218 18.53 -9.98 6.58
C VAL A 218 17.75 -9.44 5.36
N MET A 219 16.51 -9.88 5.16
CA MET A 219 15.64 -9.35 4.09
C MET A 219 15.31 -7.86 4.28
N ASN A 220 15.09 -7.41 5.51
CA ASN A 220 14.85 -6.02 5.85
C ASN A 220 16.08 -5.14 5.65
N VAL A 221 17.29 -5.66 5.95
CA VAL A 221 18.56 -5.00 5.61
C VAL A 221 18.66 -4.79 4.10
N ALA A 222 18.36 -5.82 3.30
CA ALA A 222 18.42 -5.74 1.84
C ALA A 222 17.39 -4.73 1.30
N SER A 223 16.15 -4.79 1.79
CA SER A 223 15.06 -3.89 1.40
C SER A 223 15.36 -2.43 1.75
N ALA A 224 15.84 -2.17 2.97
CA ALA A 224 16.23 -0.83 3.41
C ALA A 224 17.36 -0.26 2.53
N ARG A 225 18.34 -1.09 2.15
CA ARG A 225 19.41 -0.68 1.23
C ARG A 225 18.88 -0.31 -0.15
N ASN A 226 17.94 -1.09 -0.70
CA ASN A 226 17.34 -0.80 -1.99
C ASN A 226 16.51 0.49 -1.97
N LEU A 227 15.66 0.67 -0.95
CA LEU A 227 14.90 1.90 -0.78
C LEU A 227 15.80 3.12 -0.58
N MET A 228 16.90 2.99 0.16
CA MET A 228 17.89 4.07 0.31
C MET A 228 18.55 4.44 -1.03
N ARG A 229 18.83 3.46 -1.91
CA ARG A 229 19.34 3.73 -3.26
C ARG A 229 18.31 4.44 -4.12
N GLU A 230 17.06 4.01 -4.09
CA GLU A 230 15.99 4.67 -4.85
C GLU A 230 15.72 6.10 -4.32
N LEU A 231 15.76 6.29 -3.00
CA LEU A 231 15.63 7.61 -2.38
C LEU A 231 16.77 8.52 -2.82
N GLN A 232 18.01 8.01 -2.86
CA GLN A 232 19.16 8.76 -3.35
C GLN A 232 18.94 9.23 -4.80
N VAL A 233 18.51 8.33 -5.70
CA VAL A 233 18.21 8.67 -7.10
C VAL A 233 17.12 9.75 -7.20
N LEU A 234 16.05 9.64 -6.41
CA LEU A 234 14.99 10.65 -6.40
C LEU A 234 15.46 12.00 -5.87
N LEU A 235 16.31 12.01 -4.83
CA LEU A 235 16.89 13.23 -4.31
C LEU A 235 17.88 13.87 -5.30
N ASP A 236 18.62 13.07 -6.08
CA ASP A 236 19.50 13.56 -7.16
C ASP A 236 18.68 14.18 -8.30
N GLN A 237 17.65 13.47 -8.78
CA GLN A 237 16.73 13.98 -9.80
C GLN A 237 16.01 15.26 -9.36
N TRP A 238 15.61 15.34 -8.09
CA TRP A 238 14.96 16.53 -7.57
C TRP A 238 15.91 17.72 -7.48
N LYS A 239 17.16 17.50 -7.05
CA LYS A 239 18.20 18.52 -7.05
C LYS A 239 18.44 19.08 -8.46
N GLU A 240 18.60 18.22 -9.45
CA GLU A 240 18.77 18.60 -10.85
C GLU A 240 17.58 19.42 -11.37
N CYS A 241 16.34 19.00 -11.06
CA CYS A 241 15.13 19.72 -11.43
C CYS A 241 15.04 21.13 -10.82
N CYS A 242 15.46 21.29 -9.56
CA CYS A 242 15.50 22.58 -8.89
C CYS A 242 16.57 23.50 -9.52
N GLU A 243 17.74 22.96 -9.86
CA GLU A 243 18.82 23.72 -10.51
C GLU A 243 18.40 24.20 -11.91
N THR A 244 17.74 23.37 -12.72
CA THR A 244 17.22 23.77 -14.05
C THR A 244 16.14 24.86 -13.99
N ASN A 245 15.23 24.80 -13.01
CA ASN A 245 14.18 25.82 -12.86
C ASN A 245 14.75 27.20 -12.45
N THR A 246 15.86 27.20 -11.72
CA THR A 246 16.54 28.44 -11.29
C THR A 246 17.21 29.16 -12.48
N VAL A 247 17.63 28.42 -13.51
CA VAL A 247 18.27 28.97 -14.72
C VAL A 247 17.24 29.68 -15.61
N HIS A 248 16.04 29.14 -15.78
CA HIS A 248 14.97 29.78 -16.56
C HIS A 248 14.48 31.10 -15.95
N VAL A 249 14.39 31.19 -14.62
CA VAL A 249 13.97 32.42 -13.93
C VAL A 249 14.99 33.57 -14.09
N LYS A 250 16.27 33.27 -14.35
CA LYS A 250 17.31 34.29 -14.50
C LYS A 250 17.42 34.88 -15.91
N GLN A 251 16.91 34.21 -16.94
CA GLN A 251 17.03 34.65 -18.34
C GLN A 251 15.99 35.69 -18.77
N ASP A 252 14.87 35.84 -18.05
CA ASP A 252 13.70 36.61 -18.53
C ASP A 252 13.64 38.07 -18.05
N LYS A 253 14.79 38.74 -17.91
CA LYS A 253 14.90 40.17 -17.55
C LYS A 253 15.05 41.07 -18.79
N ALA A 254 14.00 41.20 -19.60
CA ALA A 254 13.93 42.19 -20.70
C ALA A 254 12.86 43.27 -20.44
N PRO A 255 13.07 44.54 -20.86
CA PRO A 255 12.18 45.64 -20.53
C PRO A 255 10.84 45.58 -21.27
N MET A 256 9.79 45.95 -20.54
CA MET A 256 8.39 45.56 -20.80
C MET A 256 7.61 46.68 -21.52
N LYS A 257 7.07 46.41 -22.71
CA LYS A 257 6.10 47.27 -23.43
C LYS A 257 4.79 46.51 -23.74
N SER A 258 3.67 47.25 -23.78
CA SER A 258 2.30 46.79 -23.50
C SER A 258 1.50 46.19 -24.67
N ARG A 259 0.90 45.00 -24.43
CA ARG A 259 -0.36 44.52 -25.04
C ARG A 259 -1.09 43.61 -24.05
N PHE A 260 -2.34 43.93 -23.69
CA PHE A 260 -3.10 43.26 -22.63
C PHE A 260 -3.51 41.81 -22.96
N HIS A 261 -3.83 41.51 -24.23
CA HIS A 261 -4.20 40.15 -24.64
C HIS A 261 -3.00 39.18 -24.59
N GLU A 262 -1.85 39.62 -25.10
CA GLU A 262 -0.58 38.88 -25.00
C GLU A 262 -0.14 38.67 -23.54
N ARG A 263 -0.43 39.64 -22.64
CA ARG A 263 -0.21 39.49 -21.20
C ARG A 263 -1.08 38.38 -20.60
N MET A 264 -2.35 38.27 -21.00
CA MET A 264 -3.25 37.29 -20.41
C MET A 264 -2.89 35.87 -20.83
N THR A 265 -2.57 35.65 -22.11
CA THR A 265 -2.09 34.35 -22.62
C THR A 265 -0.74 33.97 -22.01
N ARG A 266 0.17 34.95 -21.80
CA ARG A 266 1.46 34.72 -21.13
C ARG A 266 1.29 34.44 -19.64
N ILE A 267 0.33 35.08 -18.96
CA ILE A 267 0.01 34.77 -17.56
C ILE A 267 -0.58 33.36 -17.45
N GLU A 268 -1.50 32.96 -18.33
CA GLU A 268 -2.05 31.60 -18.36
C GLU A 268 -0.99 30.53 -18.66
N SER A 269 -0.08 30.79 -19.61
CA SER A 269 1.06 29.89 -19.87
C SER A 269 1.98 29.83 -18.64
N TYR A 270 2.29 30.96 -18.01
CA TYR A 270 3.12 31.00 -16.81
C TYR A 270 2.47 30.29 -15.61
N TRP A 271 1.16 30.40 -15.43
CA TRP A 271 0.43 29.63 -14.41
C TRP A 271 0.43 28.13 -14.72
N LYS A 272 0.28 27.73 -15.99
CA LYS A 272 0.38 26.33 -16.43
C LYS A 272 1.79 25.77 -16.18
N ASP A 273 2.82 26.55 -16.51
CA ASP A 273 4.24 26.23 -16.35
C ASP A 273 4.68 26.26 -14.87
N LEU A 274 3.98 26.98 -13.99
CA LEU A 274 4.21 26.96 -12.54
C LEU A 274 3.45 25.80 -11.84
N ASN A 275 2.29 25.42 -12.37
CA ASN A 275 1.46 24.36 -11.78
C ASN A 275 2.11 22.97 -11.97
N GLU A 276 2.82 22.76 -13.08
CA GLU A 276 3.52 21.50 -13.36
C GLU A 276 4.70 21.23 -12.39
N PRO A 277 5.63 22.16 -12.13
CA PRO A 277 6.63 22.07 -11.05
C PRO A 277 6.01 21.93 -9.66
N PHE A 278 4.90 22.62 -9.38
CA PHE A 278 4.22 22.53 -8.08
C PHE A 278 3.59 21.14 -7.84
N GLN A 279 2.90 20.59 -8.84
CA GLN A 279 2.35 19.23 -8.77
C GLN A 279 3.45 18.17 -8.77
N LYS A 280 4.49 18.33 -9.58
CA LYS A 280 5.68 17.45 -9.59
C LYS A 280 6.41 17.50 -8.25
N GLY A 281 6.56 18.69 -7.66
CA GLY A 281 7.07 18.92 -6.31
C GLY A 281 6.24 18.19 -5.25
N SER A 282 4.92 18.40 -5.23
CA SER A 282 4.01 17.75 -4.29
C SER A 282 4.03 16.21 -4.39
N LYS A 283 4.07 15.67 -5.62
CA LYS A 283 4.16 14.22 -5.89
C LYS A 283 5.50 13.64 -5.42
N ASN A 284 6.60 14.35 -5.67
CA ASN A 284 7.93 13.97 -5.19
C ASN A 284 8.02 14.02 -3.67
N THR A 285 7.52 15.08 -3.03
CA THR A 285 7.49 15.22 -1.57
C THR A 285 6.72 14.07 -0.93
N ARG A 286 5.53 13.71 -1.43
CA ARG A 286 4.75 12.61 -0.85
C ARG A 286 5.42 11.25 -1.06
N ARG A 287 6.03 10.99 -2.23
CA ARG A 287 6.80 9.77 -2.49
C ARG A 287 8.03 9.67 -1.58
N ILE A 288 8.76 10.78 -1.42
CA ILE A 288 9.88 10.87 -0.48
C ILE A 288 9.38 10.58 0.94
N ILE A 289 8.28 11.20 1.39
CA ILE A 289 7.70 10.94 2.71
C ILE A 289 7.33 9.46 2.88
N SER A 290 6.70 8.82 1.89
CA SER A 290 6.37 7.38 1.94
C SER A 290 7.63 6.53 2.08
N MET A 291 8.65 6.75 1.25
CA MET A 291 9.91 6.02 1.33
C MET A 291 10.65 6.26 2.65
N LEU A 292 10.64 7.49 3.16
CA LEU A 292 11.21 7.82 4.47
C LEU A 292 10.47 7.09 5.59
N ARG A 293 9.14 6.98 5.52
CA ARG A 293 8.32 6.22 6.48
C ARG A 293 8.64 4.73 6.41
N GLU A 294 8.75 4.16 5.20
CA GLU A 294 9.07 2.75 5.01
C GLU A 294 10.47 2.42 5.50
N ILE A 295 11.49 3.21 5.13
CA ILE A 295 12.87 3.05 5.62
C ILE A 295 12.93 3.17 7.14
N LYS A 296 12.28 4.19 7.74
CA LYS A 296 12.19 4.31 9.21
C LYS A 296 11.52 3.09 9.85
N GLY A 297 10.47 2.56 9.22
CA GLY A 297 9.80 1.35 9.64
C GLY A 297 10.73 0.14 9.64
N LEU A 298 11.55 -0.01 8.59
CA LEU A 298 12.53 -1.09 8.47
C LEU A 298 13.66 -0.96 9.49
N LEU A 299 14.21 0.25 9.70
CA LEU A 299 15.29 0.49 10.67
C LEU A 299 14.88 0.15 12.11
N LYS A 300 13.63 0.42 12.49
CA LYS A 300 13.08 0.03 13.80
C LYS A 300 13.03 -1.49 13.99
N LYS A 301 13.09 -2.26 12.90
CA LYS A 301 13.00 -3.72 12.86
C LYS A 301 14.36 -4.36 12.59
N LEU A 302 15.47 -3.73 12.96
CA LEU A 302 16.82 -4.30 12.80
C LEU A 302 17.52 -4.50 14.14
N PRO A 303 18.30 -5.59 14.31
CA PRO A 303 19.17 -5.75 15.46
C PRO A 303 20.17 -4.60 15.57
N GLY A 304 20.54 -4.21 16.79
CA GLY A 304 21.29 -2.97 17.08
C GLY A 304 22.56 -2.75 16.24
N SER A 305 23.34 -3.81 15.97
CA SER A 305 24.57 -3.71 15.18
C SER A 305 24.34 -3.42 13.69
N HIS A 306 23.26 -3.95 13.10
CA HIS A 306 22.86 -3.71 11.71
C HIS A 306 22.13 -2.37 11.57
N ASN A 307 21.35 -2.01 12.59
CA ASN A 307 20.63 -0.75 12.66
C ASN A 307 21.61 0.44 12.66
N ALA A 308 22.65 0.43 13.50
CA ALA A 308 23.59 1.55 13.61
C ALA A 308 24.23 1.96 12.27
N LYS A 309 24.69 0.98 11.47
CA LYS A 309 25.31 1.26 10.16
C LYS A 309 24.30 1.81 9.13
N LEU A 310 23.08 1.26 9.11
CA LEU A 310 22.04 1.71 8.18
C LEU A 310 21.43 3.04 8.61
N GLN A 311 21.28 3.29 9.91
CA GLN A 311 20.82 4.55 10.47
C GLN A 311 21.83 5.68 10.22
N ALA A 312 23.14 5.39 10.31
CA ALA A 312 24.18 6.34 9.91
C ALA A 312 24.08 6.70 8.42
N ARG A 313 23.89 5.70 7.54
CA ARG A 313 23.68 5.94 6.10
C ARG A 313 22.42 6.74 5.82
N PHE A 314 21.30 6.37 6.45
CA PHE A 314 20.03 7.09 6.33
C PHE A 314 20.16 8.55 6.79
N SER A 315 20.81 8.79 7.92
CA SER A 315 21.07 10.14 8.42
C SER A 315 21.98 10.92 7.47
N GLY A 316 22.95 10.26 6.85
CA GLY A 316 23.81 10.82 5.81
C GLY A 316 23.06 11.19 4.53
N LEU A 317 21.98 10.48 4.16
CA LEU A 317 21.11 10.88 3.04
C LEU A 317 20.33 12.16 3.34
N LEU A 318 19.97 12.39 4.61
CA LEU A 318 19.18 13.53 5.04
C LEU A 318 20.02 14.80 5.29
N ARG A 319 21.27 14.65 5.76
CA ARG A 319 22.13 15.80 6.16
C ARG A 319 22.45 16.81 5.07
N PRO A 320 22.66 16.47 3.79
CA PRO A 320 23.00 17.48 2.79
C PRO A 320 21.79 18.09 2.06
N ARG A 321 20.55 17.62 2.31
CA ARG A 321 19.42 17.84 1.37
C ARG A 321 18.08 18.22 1.98
N VAL A 322 17.94 18.25 3.31
CA VAL A 322 16.66 18.52 4.00
C VAL A 322 16.47 19.99 4.41
N SER A 323 17.48 20.86 4.24
CA SER A 323 17.32 22.30 4.51
C SER A 323 16.33 23.02 3.57
N TRP A 324 15.77 22.32 2.58
CA TRP A 324 14.82 22.85 1.61
C TRP A 324 13.44 22.17 1.66
N ILE A 325 13.21 21.26 2.63
CA ILE A 325 11.99 20.44 2.75
C ILE A 325 11.14 20.84 3.98
N ILE A 326 11.61 21.72 4.86
CA ILE A 326 10.85 22.21 6.03
C ILE A 326 10.55 23.69 5.85
#